data_AF-A0A1M2V8R3-F1
#
_entry.id   AF-A0A1M2V8R3-F1
#
_cell.length_a   1.000
_cell.length_b   1.000
_cell.length_c   1.000
_cell.angle_alpha   90.00
_cell.angle_beta   90.00
_cell.angle_gamma   90.00
#
_symmetry.space_group_name_H-M   'P 1'
#
loop_
_entity.id
_entity.type
_entity.pdbx_description
1 polymer ?
#
loop_
_entity_poly.entity_id
_entity_poly.type
_entity_poly.pdbx_seq_one_letter_code
_entity_poly.pdbx_strand_id
1 'polypeptide(L)'
;MAFQSEADTEEQFPQHPVFAHAHKDGVGLWVTVEGRIDCDLQPLSDTLDPEALRERYISIASGPAAHASHAIMRANRAYNRSLLSLRVLVQNRRNDDMPILVFGSRAQVVVKASSADAVQHGKTECDKMVVFAQDNVRRAALGVTRDPWDDAPRLIIPQFNTVPLTKDLLRPPYIENAREGVVRLEKGDFAVLQLQFRVGDDDTIAKDWQALDALESIALPWAPWDGVLAPASLDRALPTVESAPAISFGPMGGRSLRAPFDHDAIHRYFADFIEHGQDAYMHSHLCVGHADLADKINDSVLTMGDKLLKRIADEGSMHLLLERLRECGRHDIIAKFQ
;
A
#
# COMPACT_ATOMS: atom_id res chain seq x y z
N MET A 1 5.78 16.33 -9.70
CA MET A 1 4.41 16.27 -10.24
C MET A 1 3.74 15.02 -9.67
N ALA A 2 2.46 15.01 -9.33
CA ALA A 2 1.89 13.89 -8.55
C ALA A 2 1.54 12.65 -9.39
N PHE A 3 1.12 12.85 -10.64
CA PHE A 3 0.78 11.82 -11.63
C PHE A 3 1.21 12.34 -13.01
N GLN A 4 1.79 11.49 -13.84
CA GLN A 4 2.15 11.81 -15.22
C GLN A 4 1.54 10.74 -16.14
N SER A 5 0.73 11.16 -17.10
CA SER A 5 0.15 10.26 -18.11
C SER A 5 1.06 10.07 -19.32
N GLU A 6 2.07 10.91 -19.46
CA GLU A 6 3.03 10.91 -20.56
C GLU A 6 4.44 10.76 -19.99
N ALA A 7 5.28 9.99 -20.67
CA ALA A 7 6.68 9.84 -20.30
C ALA A 7 7.44 11.14 -20.61
N ASP A 8 8.46 11.45 -19.82
CA ASP A 8 9.39 12.53 -20.17
C ASP A 8 10.16 12.18 -21.45
N THR A 9 10.72 13.17 -22.16
CA THR A 9 11.37 12.95 -23.49
C THR A 9 12.53 11.95 -23.49
N GLU A 10 13.05 11.56 -22.33
CA GLU A 10 14.11 10.56 -22.16
C GLU A 10 13.61 9.20 -21.64
N GLU A 11 12.32 9.10 -21.29
CA GLU A 11 11.71 7.89 -20.73
C GLU A 11 10.73 7.25 -21.72
N GLN A 12 10.67 5.92 -21.74
CA GLN A 12 9.70 5.18 -22.57
C GLN A 12 8.32 5.09 -21.90
N PHE A 13 8.29 5.13 -20.57
CA PHE A 13 7.09 4.96 -19.75
C PHE A 13 7.03 6.04 -18.67
N PRO A 14 5.83 6.52 -18.28
CA PRO A 14 5.70 7.47 -17.18
C PRO A 14 6.09 6.82 -15.84
N GLN A 15 6.75 7.58 -14.96
CA GLN A 15 7.11 7.12 -13.61
C GLN A 15 5.89 6.77 -12.74
N HIS A 16 4.75 7.43 -12.97
CA HIS A 16 3.51 7.26 -12.21
C HIS A 16 2.31 7.06 -13.15
N PRO A 17 2.21 5.90 -13.82
CA PRO A 17 1.11 5.59 -14.74
C PRO A 17 -0.23 5.55 -14.00
N VAL A 18 -1.30 6.08 -14.59
CA VAL A 18 -2.64 5.96 -14.00
C VAL A 18 -3.23 4.59 -14.36
N PHE A 19 -3.45 3.75 -13.35
CA PHE A 19 -4.07 2.42 -13.52
C PHE A 19 -5.54 2.37 -13.11
N ALA A 20 -6.02 3.34 -12.33
CA ALA A 20 -7.44 3.48 -12.07
C ALA A 20 -7.79 4.95 -11.92
N HIS A 21 -8.96 5.35 -12.40
CA HIS A 21 -9.49 6.67 -12.13
C HIS A 21 -11.02 6.67 -12.04
N ALA A 22 -11.57 7.61 -11.27
CA ALA A 22 -13.00 7.82 -11.18
C ALA A 22 -13.31 9.29 -10.92
N HIS A 23 -14.49 9.72 -11.36
CA HIS A 23 -15.04 11.02 -11.01
C HIS A 23 -16.52 10.88 -10.71
N LYS A 24 -16.95 11.37 -9.54
CA LYS A 24 -18.35 11.38 -9.14
C LYS A 24 -18.63 12.56 -8.23
N ASP A 25 -19.77 13.22 -8.43
CA ASP A 25 -20.25 14.35 -7.62
C ASP A 25 -19.23 15.48 -7.44
N GLY A 26 -18.43 15.74 -8.48
CA GLY A 26 -17.38 16.77 -8.44
C GLY A 26 -16.13 16.35 -7.66
N VAL A 27 -15.93 15.07 -7.35
CA VAL A 27 -14.68 14.59 -6.72
C VAL A 27 -13.98 13.63 -7.66
N GLY A 28 -12.68 13.83 -7.88
CA GLY A 28 -11.83 13.00 -8.72
C GLY A 28 -10.90 12.10 -7.90
N LEU A 29 -10.62 10.92 -8.44
CA LEU A 29 -9.70 9.92 -7.90
C LEU A 29 -8.80 9.41 -9.03
N TRP A 30 -7.49 9.31 -8.78
CA TRP A 30 -6.51 8.69 -9.66
C TRP A 30 -5.57 7.82 -8.85
N VAL A 31 -5.23 6.66 -9.38
CA VAL A 31 -4.47 5.63 -8.65
C VAL A 31 -3.36 5.10 -9.54
N THR A 32 -2.19 4.99 -8.94
CA THR A 32 -0.99 4.37 -9.50
C THR A 32 -0.39 3.43 -8.46
N VAL A 33 0.59 2.64 -8.88
CA VAL A 33 1.37 1.80 -8.00
C VAL A 33 2.49 2.62 -7.36
N GLU A 34 2.73 2.42 -6.07
CA GLU A 34 3.92 2.91 -5.38
C GLU A 34 4.82 1.70 -5.09
N GLY A 35 5.19 1.02 -6.18
CA GLY A 35 5.87 -0.27 -6.16
C GLY A 35 7.35 -0.17 -5.85
N ARG A 36 7.98 -1.32 -5.67
CA ARG A 36 9.44 -1.41 -5.56
C ARG A 36 10.06 -1.49 -6.96
N ILE A 37 11.35 -1.15 -7.06
CA ILE A 37 12.09 -1.22 -8.33
C ILE A 37 12.08 -2.64 -8.93
N ASP A 38 12.13 -3.66 -8.07
CA ASP A 38 12.08 -5.09 -8.41
C ASP A 38 10.65 -5.61 -8.67
N CYS A 39 9.65 -4.73 -8.59
CA CYS A 39 8.22 -5.03 -8.61
C CYS A 39 7.77 -6.03 -7.55
N ASP A 40 8.58 -6.31 -6.51
CA ASP A 40 8.17 -7.18 -5.41
C ASP A 40 7.17 -6.46 -4.52
N LEU A 41 6.18 -7.21 -4.03
CA LEU A 41 5.32 -6.71 -2.96
C LEU A 41 6.12 -6.48 -1.69
N GLN A 42 5.75 -5.45 -0.93
CA GLN A 42 6.47 -5.12 0.29
C GLN A 42 6.13 -6.13 1.40
N PRO A 43 7.11 -6.58 2.20
CA PRO A 43 6.85 -7.34 3.41
C PRO A 43 6.38 -6.42 4.55
N LEU A 44 5.58 -6.95 5.47
CA LEU A 44 5.09 -6.19 6.63
C LEU A 44 6.23 -5.75 7.58
N SER A 45 7.34 -6.49 7.60
CA SER A 45 8.55 -6.13 8.35
C SER A 45 9.12 -4.77 7.99
N ASP A 46 8.82 -4.29 6.78
CA ASP A 46 9.26 -2.99 6.31
C ASP A 46 8.23 -1.95 6.75
N THR A 47 8.67 -0.75 7.12
CA THR A 47 7.77 0.37 7.44
C THR A 47 7.50 1.21 6.20
N LEU A 48 6.38 1.94 6.21
CA LEU A 48 6.10 2.98 5.21
C LEU A 48 7.01 4.20 5.36
N ASP A 49 7.65 4.37 6.52
CA ASP A 49 8.59 5.43 6.78
C ASP A 49 10.04 4.94 6.63
N PRO A 50 10.77 5.34 5.58
CA PRO A 50 12.15 4.92 5.36
C PRO A 50 13.09 5.28 6.53
N GLU A 51 12.84 6.38 7.24
CA GLU A 51 13.70 6.83 8.34
C GLU A 51 13.57 5.91 9.55
N ALA A 52 12.36 5.41 9.84
CA ALA A 52 12.11 4.45 10.92
C ALA A 52 12.51 3.00 10.58
N LEU A 53 12.91 2.70 9.34
CA LEU A 53 13.19 1.32 8.90
C LEU A 53 14.31 0.66 9.71
N ARG A 54 15.39 1.42 9.96
CA ARG A 54 16.51 0.92 10.75
C ARG A 54 16.09 0.61 12.19
N GLU A 55 15.35 1.51 12.82
CA GLU A 55 14.88 1.33 14.20
C GLU A 55 13.92 0.14 14.31
N ARG A 56 13.04 -0.03 13.31
CA ARG A 56 12.16 -1.19 13.21
C ARG A 56 12.94 -2.50 13.17
N TYR A 57 13.96 -2.62 12.34
CA TYR A 57 14.78 -3.84 12.31
C TYR A 57 15.51 -4.09 13.63
N ILE A 58 16.02 -3.04 14.28
CA ILE A 58 16.66 -3.17 15.60
C ILE A 58 15.64 -3.67 16.63
N SER A 59 14.43 -3.10 16.67
CA SER A 59 13.36 -3.50 17.60
C SER A 59 12.86 -4.93 17.35
N ILE A 60 12.83 -5.36 16.08
CA ILE A 60 12.50 -6.74 15.71
C ILE A 60 13.59 -7.71 16.16
N ALA A 61 14.86 -7.38 15.88
CA ALA A 61 15.99 -8.29 16.09
C ALA A 61 16.53 -8.31 17.52
N SER A 62 16.28 -7.26 18.31
CA SER A 62 16.94 -7.06 19.60
C SER A 62 16.08 -6.29 20.62
N GLY A 63 16.26 -6.63 21.89
CA GLY A 63 15.67 -5.92 23.03
C GLY A 63 14.56 -6.70 23.77
N PRO A 64 13.99 -6.13 24.85
CA PRO A 64 12.98 -6.79 25.68
C PRO A 64 11.69 -7.12 24.93
N ALA A 65 11.40 -6.37 23.86
CA ALA A 65 10.23 -6.55 23.00
C ALA A 65 10.43 -7.62 21.90
N ALA A 66 11.64 -8.15 21.71
CA ALA A 66 11.94 -9.05 20.59
C ALA A 66 11.05 -10.31 20.57
N HIS A 67 10.74 -10.89 21.74
CA HIS A 67 9.84 -12.05 21.79
C HIS A 67 8.41 -11.72 21.36
N ALA A 68 7.88 -10.57 21.78
CA ALA A 68 6.58 -10.08 21.32
C ALA A 68 6.59 -9.76 19.82
N SER A 69 7.68 -9.14 19.33
CA SER A 69 7.90 -8.89 17.91
C SER A 69 7.93 -10.20 17.11
N HIS A 70 8.60 -11.24 17.57
CA HIS A 70 8.62 -12.54 16.88
C HIS A 70 7.24 -13.21 16.84
N ALA A 71 6.46 -13.13 17.92
CA ALA A 71 5.09 -13.63 17.92
C ALA A 71 4.22 -12.86 16.91
N ILE A 72 4.33 -11.52 16.88
CA ILE A 72 3.67 -10.66 15.89
C ILE A 72 4.08 -11.07 14.47
N MET A 73 5.37 -11.28 14.23
CA MET A 73 5.90 -11.64 12.92
C MET A 73 5.35 -12.98 12.42
N ARG A 74 5.29 -13.98 13.29
CA ARG A 74 4.76 -15.30 12.94
C ARG A 74 3.26 -15.23 12.67
N ALA A 75 2.50 -14.58 13.54
CA ALA A 75 1.05 -14.44 13.41
C ALA A 75 0.65 -13.65 12.15
N ASN A 76 1.47 -12.69 11.73
CA ASN A 76 1.17 -11.78 10.62
C ASN A 76 2.02 -12.02 9.36
N ARG A 77 2.74 -13.16 9.30
CA ARG A 77 3.61 -13.56 8.19
C ARG A 77 4.49 -12.41 7.71
N ALA A 78 5.22 -11.79 8.65
CA ALA A 78 5.73 -10.45 8.42
C ALA A 78 6.76 -10.31 7.29
N TYR A 79 7.40 -11.41 6.88
CA TYR A 79 8.35 -11.40 5.77
C TYR A 79 7.74 -11.77 4.42
N ASN A 80 6.49 -12.22 4.37
CA ASN A 80 5.84 -12.54 3.10
C ASN A 80 5.67 -11.27 2.28
N ARG A 81 6.13 -11.30 1.02
CA ARG A 81 5.87 -10.26 0.02
C ARG A 81 4.38 -10.26 -0.32
N SER A 82 3.64 -9.45 0.41
CA SER A 82 2.17 -9.52 0.44
C SER A 82 1.48 -8.17 0.41
N LEU A 83 2.19 -7.07 0.63
CA LEU A 83 1.61 -5.74 0.67
C LEU A 83 1.79 -5.03 -0.68
N LEU A 84 0.66 -4.73 -1.33
CA LEU A 84 0.59 -3.84 -2.47
C LEU A 84 0.48 -2.40 -1.98
N SER A 85 1.38 -1.55 -2.45
CA SER A 85 1.38 -0.11 -2.19
C SER A 85 0.72 0.63 -3.35
N LEU A 86 -0.32 1.40 -3.05
CA LEU A 86 -0.99 2.27 -4.01
C LEU A 86 -0.79 3.73 -3.64
N ARG A 87 -0.46 4.55 -4.65
CA ARG A 87 -0.48 6.01 -4.54
C ARG A 87 -1.79 6.52 -5.14
N VAL A 88 -2.52 7.29 -4.36
CA VAL A 88 -3.90 7.68 -4.62
C VAL A 88 -4.00 9.21 -4.54
N LEU A 89 -4.26 9.88 -5.65
CA LEU A 89 -4.62 11.29 -5.66
C LEU A 89 -6.13 11.44 -5.64
N VAL A 90 -6.59 12.29 -4.76
CA VAL A 90 -8.00 12.67 -4.61
C VAL A 90 -8.11 14.18 -4.64
N GLN A 91 -9.04 14.68 -5.45
CA GLN A 91 -9.22 16.11 -5.68
C GLN A 91 -10.68 16.52 -5.53
N ASN A 92 -10.93 17.59 -4.79
CA ASN A 92 -12.22 18.24 -4.75
C ASN A 92 -12.38 19.19 -5.95
N ARG A 93 -13.22 18.82 -6.91
CA ARG A 93 -13.55 19.58 -8.12
C ARG A 93 -15.01 20.08 -8.11
N ARG A 94 -15.63 20.14 -6.93
CA ARG A 94 -17.04 20.52 -6.79
C ARG A 94 -17.25 21.97 -7.17
N ASN A 95 -18.42 22.26 -7.72
CA ASN A 95 -18.77 23.62 -8.13
C ASN A 95 -19.45 24.43 -7.02
N ASP A 96 -19.94 23.77 -5.97
CA ASP A 96 -20.72 24.37 -4.88
C ASP A 96 -19.87 24.89 -3.71
N ASP A 97 -18.55 24.99 -3.90
CA ASP A 97 -17.55 25.46 -2.93
C ASP A 97 -17.57 24.70 -1.58
N MET A 98 -18.29 23.58 -1.49
CA MET A 98 -18.37 22.78 -0.28
C MET A 98 -17.07 21.98 -0.08
N PRO A 99 -16.38 22.12 1.07
CA PRO A 99 -15.26 21.26 1.42
C PRO A 99 -15.68 19.79 1.52
N ILE A 100 -14.72 18.89 1.36
CA ILE A 100 -14.93 17.46 1.60
C ILE A 100 -13.92 16.94 2.61
N LEU A 101 -14.31 15.90 3.34
CA LEU A 101 -13.40 15.03 4.09
C LEU A 101 -13.20 13.73 3.32
N VAL A 102 -11.95 13.33 3.16
CA VAL A 102 -11.53 12.04 2.61
C VAL A 102 -11.06 11.15 3.76
N PHE A 103 -11.41 9.87 3.73
CA PHE A 103 -11.09 8.91 4.80
C PHE A 103 -10.18 7.79 4.28
N GLY A 104 -8.87 8.02 4.28
CA GLY A 104 -7.86 7.11 3.73
C GLY A 104 -7.86 5.72 4.38
N SER A 105 -7.97 5.62 5.71
CA SER A 105 -7.97 4.32 6.42
C SER A 105 -9.20 3.44 6.12
N ARG A 106 -10.23 4.04 5.53
CA ARG A 106 -11.48 3.37 5.13
C ARG A 106 -11.49 2.96 3.67
N ALA A 107 -10.43 3.22 2.92
CA ALA A 107 -10.31 2.74 1.56
C ALA A 107 -10.37 1.21 1.51
N GLN A 108 -10.99 0.68 0.46
CA GLN A 108 -11.10 -0.75 0.22
C GLN A 108 -10.72 -1.07 -1.23
N VAL A 109 -10.03 -2.18 -1.45
CA VAL A 109 -9.86 -2.75 -2.79
C VAL A 109 -10.77 -3.97 -2.94
N VAL A 110 -11.32 -4.17 -4.14
CA VAL A 110 -12.18 -5.29 -4.49
C VAL A 110 -11.36 -6.28 -5.28
N VAL A 111 -11.38 -7.53 -4.87
CA VAL A 111 -10.62 -8.64 -5.48
C VAL A 111 -11.48 -9.32 -6.55
N LYS A 112 -10.86 -9.68 -7.69
CA LYS A 112 -11.49 -10.50 -8.72
C LYS A 112 -11.92 -11.83 -8.14
N ALA A 113 -13.10 -12.31 -8.56
CA ALA A 113 -13.58 -13.63 -8.13
C ALA A 113 -12.58 -14.75 -8.43
N SER A 114 -11.86 -14.68 -9.56
CA SER A 114 -10.83 -15.65 -9.96
C SER A 114 -9.60 -15.66 -9.06
N SER A 115 -9.33 -14.56 -8.35
CA SER A 115 -8.14 -14.38 -7.51
C SER A 115 -8.46 -14.42 -6.01
N ALA A 116 -9.73 -14.62 -5.65
CA ALA A 116 -10.19 -14.60 -4.27
C ALA A 116 -9.50 -15.66 -3.40
N ASP A 117 -9.27 -16.85 -3.93
CA ASP A 117 -8.61 -17.93 -3.18
C ASP A 117 -7.13 -17.60 -2.91
N ALA A 118 -6.39 -17.12 -3.91
CA ALA A 118 -5.00 -16.67 -3.75
C ALA A 118 -4.86 -15.59 -2.67
N VAL A 119 -5.68 -14.54 -2.75
CA VAL A 119 -5.70 -13.48 -1.74
C VAL A 119 -6.08 -14.02 -0.34
N GLN A 120 -7.04 -14.94 -0.28
CA GLN A 120 -7.47 -15.58 0.97
C GLN A 120 -6.35 -16.41 1.61
N HIS A 121 -5.45 -17.03 0.83
CA HIS A 121 -4.28 -17.75 1.34
C HIS A 121 -3.25 -16.81 1.98
N GLY A 122 -3.10 -15.59 1.47
CA GLY A 122 -2.21 -14.56 2.01
C GLY A 122 -2.73 -13.89 3.29
N LYS A 123 -4.02 -14.08 3.63
CA LYS A 123 -4.67 -13.44 4.77
C LYS A 123 -4.07 -13.85 6.13
N THR A 124 -4.04 -12.88 7.03
CA THR A 124 -3.70 -12.97 8.45
C THR A 124 -4.91 -12.56 9.31
N GLU A 125 -4.84 -12.80 10.62
CA GLU A 125 -5.93 -12.47 11.55
C GLU A 125 -6.19 -10.96 11.67
N CYS A 126 -5.17 -10.13 11.43
CA CYS A 126 -5.29 -8.67 11.53
C CYS A 126 -5.92 -8.02 10.29
N ASP A 127 -6.11 -8.77 9.19
CA ASP A 127 -6.59 -8.20 7.93
C ASP A 127 -8.11 -8.06 7.91
N LYS A 128 -8.56 -6.85 7.55
CA LYS A 128 -9.96 -6.53 7.33
C LYS A 128 -10.39 -6.98 5.93
N MET A 129 -10.69 -8.27 5.81
CA MET A 129 -11.27 -8.82 4.59
C MET A 129 -12.72 -9.24 4.80
N VAL A 130 -13.59 -8.75 3.93
CA VAL A 130 -15.01 -9.09 3.90
C VAL A 130 -15.31 -9.81 2.59
N VAL A 131 -15.96 -10.96 2.68
CA VAL A 131 -16.45 -11.71 1.52
C VAL A 131 -17.93 -11.40 1.35
N PHE A 132 -18.33 -11.02 0.15
CA PHE A 132 -19.71 -10.63 -0.15
C PHE A 132 -20.15 -11.15 -1.53
N ALA A 133 -21.45 -11.20 -1.76
CA ALA A 133 -22.02 -11.51 -3.06
C ALA A 133 -22.49 -10.21 -3.72
N GLN A 134 -22.03 -9.97 -4.94
CA GLN A 134 -22.54 -8.88 -5.79
C GLN A 134 -22.86 -9.51 -7.15
N ASP A 135 -24.09 -9.31 -7.64
CA ASP A 135 -24.56 -9.89 -8.92
C ASP A 135 -24.39 -11.42 -9.00
N ASN A 136 -24.67 -12.13 -7.89
CA ASN A 136 -24.44 -13.58 -7.71
C ASN A 136 -22.99 -14.05 -7.86
N VAL A 137 -22.02 -13.14 -7.93
CA VAL A 137 -20.59 -13.44 -7.95
C VAL A 137 -20.00 -13.17 -6.57
N ARG A 138 -19.32 -14.19 -6.02
CA ARG A 138 -18.60 -14.08 -4.76
C ARG A 138 -17.35 -13.23 -4.96
N ARG A 139 -17.24 -12.14 -4.20
CA ARG A 139 -16.10 -11.23 -4.21
C ARG A 139 -15.53 -11.08 -2.80
N ALA A 140 -14.31 -10.56 -2.72
CA ALA A 140 -13.69 -10.14 -1.49
C ALA A 140 -13.36 -8.64 -1.56
N ALA A 141 -13.53 -7.93 -0.46
CA ALA A 141 -13.03 -6.58 -0.27
C ALA A 141 -11.97 -6.58 0.83
N LEU A 142 -10.84 -5.93 0.57
CA LEU A 142 -9.74 -5.76 1.50
C LEU A 142 -9.68 -4.29 1.93
N GLY A 143 -9.69 -4.02 3.22
CA GLY A 143 -9.36 -2.69 3.74
C GLY A 143 -7.86 -2.43 3.77
N VAL A 144 -7.47 -1.18 4.04
CA VAL A 144 -6.08 -0.81 4.32
C VAL A 144 -5.53 -1.68 5.45
N THR A 145 -4.38 -2.31 5.22
CA THR A 145 -3.71 -3.21 6.18
C THR A 145 -3.40 -2.46 7.48
N ARG A 146 -3.62 -3.09 8.63
CA ARG A 146 -3.15 -2.54 9.91
C ARG A 146 -1.75 -3.05 10.23
N ASP A 147 -0.90 -2.15 10.70
CA ASP A 147 0.38 -2.49 11.27
C ASP A 147 0.20 -3.00 12.70
N PRO A 148 0.56 -4.26 13.00
CA PRO A 148 0.35 -4.84 14.33
C PRO A 148 1.34 -4.31 15.39
N TRP A 149 2.43 -3.64 15.00
CA TRP A 149 3.34 -3.02 15.98
C TRP A 149 2.79 -1.69 16.51
N ASP A 150 2.15 -0.91 15.65
CA ASP A 150 1.71 0.46 15.98
C ASP A 150 0.17 0.56 16.18
N ASP A 151 -0.54 -0.54 15.94
CA ASP A 151 -2.00 -0.61 15.87
C ASP A 151 -2.60 0.52 15.00
N ALA A 152 -1.97 0.77 13.85
CA ALA A 152 -2.32 1.87 12.96
C ALA A 152 -2.55 1.35 11.54
N PRO A 153 -3.46 1.96 10.75
CA PRO A 153 -3.56 1.63 9.33
C PRO A 153 -2.25 2.01 8.62
N ARG A 154 -1.82 1.18 7.66
CA ARG A 154 -0.63 1.39 6.84
C ARG A 154 -0.95 2.39 5.73
N LEU A 155 -0.96 3.65 6.14
CA LEU A 155 -1.17 4.80 5.28
C LEU A 155 -0.22 5.93 5.65
N ILE A 156 0.13 6.75 4.66
CA ILE A 156 0.74 8.07 4.87
C ILE A 156 0.14 9.08 3.88
N ILE A 157 0.25 10.37 4.21
CA ILE A 157 -0.16 11.48 3.34
C ILE A 157 1.12 12.18 2.88
N PRO A 158 1.77 11.74 1.79
CA PRO A 158 3.06 12.28 1.38
C PRO A 158 2.96 13.72 0.84
N GLN A 159 1.80 14.13 0.35
CA GLN A 159 1.67 15.40 -0.36
C GLN A 159 0.26 15.98 -0.22
N PHE A 160 0.20 17.29 -0.03
CA PHE A 160 -1.02 18.09 -0.13
C PHE A 160 -0.77 19.23 -1.12
N ASN A 161 -1.62 19.33 -2.14
CA ASN A 161 -1.39 20.20 -3.28
C ASN A 161 0.04 20.05 -3.82
N THR A 162 0.76 21.15 -4.01
CA THR A 162 2.16 21.14 -4.47
C THR A 162 3.18 20.99 -3.35
N VAL A 163 2.73 20.79 -2.10
CA VAL A 163 3.60 20.78 -0.92
C VAL A 163 3.81 19.33 -0.44
N PRO A 164 5.06 18.83 -0.46
CA PRO A 164 5.42 17.60 0.22
C PRO A 164 5.23 17.76 1.73
N LEU A 165 4.62 16.77 2.37
CA LEU A 165 4.40 16.77 3.80
C LEU A 165 5.52 15.99 4.49
N THR A 166 6.30 16.69 5.32
CA THR A 166 7.30 16.07 6.19
C THR A 166 6.76 15.95 7.62
N LYS A 167 7.30 15.00 8.39
CA LYS A 167 6.86 14.71 9.75
C LYS A 167 6.99 15.89 10.73
N ASP A 168 7.86 16.84 10.41
CA ASP A 168 8.17 17.99 11.27
C ASP A 168 7.16 19.12 11.18
N LEU A 169 6.24 19.08 10.22
CA LEU A 169 5.18 20.08 10.11
C LEU A 169 4.15 19.82 11.21
N LEU A 170 4.12 20.72 12.22
CA LEU A 170 3.02 20.86 13.16
C LEU A 170 1.69 20.77 12.39
N ARG A 171 0.88 19.77 12.75
CA ARG A 171 -0.40 19.37 12.11
C ARG A 171 -0.91 20.40 11.09
N PRO A 172 -0.69 20.16 9.79
CA PRO A 172 -1.22 21.05 8.77
C PRO A 172 -2.74 21.22 8.92
N PRO A 173 -3.30 22.43 8.73
CA PRO A 173 -4.71 22.75 9.04
C PRO A 173 -5.73 22.03 8.14
N TYR A 174 -5.26 21.25 7.17
CA TYR A 174 -6.06 20.45 6.25
C TYR A 174 -5.99 18.94 6.58
N ILE A 175 -5.24 18.55 7.61
CA ILE A 175 -5.17 17.17 8.08
C ILE A 175 -5.89 17.07 9.43
N GLU A 176 -7.14 16.63 9.39
CA GLU A 176 -7.98 16.47 10.57
C GLU A 176 -7.48 15.31 11.45
N ASN A 177 -7.03 14.22 10.82
CA ASN A 177 -6.44 13.08 11.52
C ASN A 177 -5.42 12.36 10.65
N ALA A 178 -4.13 12.65 10.86
CA ALA A 178 -3.03 12.05 10.10
C ALA A 178 -2.97 10.51 10.26
N ARG A 179 -3.24 10.00 11.48
CA ARG A 179 -3.16 8.56 11.78
C ARG A 179 -4.20 7.74 11.03
N GLU A 180 -5.38 8.32 10.79
CA GLU A 180 -6.47 7.68 10.05
C GLU A 180 -6.56 8.14 8.58
N GLY A 181 -5.64 9.01 8.15
CA GLY A 181 -5.64 9.54 6.78
C GLY A 181 -6.88 10.40 6.49
N VAL A 182 -7.38 11.14 7.48
CA VAL A 182 -8.52 12.04 7.31
C VAL A 182 -8.04 13.40 6.85
N VAL A 183 -8.37 13.75 5.62
CA VAL A 183 -7.89 14.97 4.95
C VAL A 183 -9.07 15.82 4.50
N ARG A 184 -8.99 17.11 4.78
CA ARG A 184 -9.93 18.13 4.33
C ARG A 184 -9.45 18.74 3.02
N LEU A 185 -10.33 18.77 2.02
CA LEU A 185 -10.05 19.36 0.72
C LEU A 185 -11.04 20.49 0.43
N GLU A 186 -10.54 21.71 0.30
CA GLU A 186 -11.28 22.82 -0.29
C GLU A 186 -11.44 22.60 -1.79
N LYS A 187 -12.29 23.40 -2.45
CA LYS A 187 -12.40 23.35 -3.90
C LYS A 187 -11.06 23.65 -4.57
N GLY A 188 -10.66 22.75 -5.48
CA GLY A 188 -9.39 22.80 -6.19
C GLY A 188 -8.27 22.03 -5.50
N ASP A 189 -8.37 21.82 -4.18
CA ASP A 189 -7.36 21.09 -3.43
C ASP A 189 -7.31 19.62 -3.81
N PHE A 190 -6.10 19.08 -3.78
CA PHE A 190 -5.85 17.65 -3.88
C PHE A 190 -4.90 17.17 -2.79
N ALA A 191 -5.04 15.91 -2.41
CA ALA A 191 -4.09 15.22 -1.57
C ALA A 191 -3.65 13.93 -2.25
N VAL A 192 -2.40 13.53 -1.97
CA VAL A 192 -1.89 12.22 -2.32
C VAL A 192 -1.84 11.39 -1.05
N LEU A 193 -2.39 10.18 -1.12
CA LEU A 193 -2.35 9.17 -0.08
C LEU A 193 -1.51 8.00 -0.59
N GLN A 194 -0.65 7.45 0.25
CA GLN A 194 -0.04 6.13 0.01
C GLN A 194 -0.73 5.14 0.94
N LEU A 195 -1.33 4.11 0.36
CA LEU A 195 -2.16 3.12 1.06
C LEU A 195 -1.62 1.72 0.79
N GLN A 196 -1.52 0.88 1.81
CA GLN A 196 -1.11 -0.52 1.65
C GLN A 196 -2.24 -1.50 1.89
N PHE A 197 -2.35 -2.49 0.99
CA PHE A 197 -3.34 -3.56 1.05
C PHE A 197 -2.62 -4.91 1.01
N ARG A 198 -3.05 -5.86 1.85
CA ARG A 198 -2.52 -7.22 1.81
C ARG A 198 -3.23 -8.02 0.72
N VAL A 199 -2.59 -8.10 -0.43
CA VAL A 199 -3.12 -8.80 -1.62
C VAL A 199 -2.34 -10.09 -1.88
N GLY A 200 -1.03 -10.07 -1.63
CA GLY A 200 -0.15 -11.19 -1.95
C GLY A 200 -0.13 -12.31 -0.91
N ASP A 201 0.32 -13.47 -1.37
CA ASP A 201 0.54 -14.67 -0.56
C ASP A 201 2.02 -15.09 -0.53
N ASP A 202 2.90 -14.37 -1.24
CA ASP A 202 4.33 -14.68 -1.46
C ASP A 202 4.58 -15.97 -2.25
N ASP A 203 3.56 -16.46 -2.96
CA ASP A 203 3.62 -17.64 -3.82
C ASP A 203 3.01 -17.34 -5.18
N THR A 204 1.68 -17.26 -5.25
CA THR A 204 0.94 -17.00 -6.49
C THR A 204 0.87 -15.50 -6.83
N ILE A 205 0.84 -14.65 -5.80
CA ILE A 205 0.81 -13.20 -5.91
C ILE A 205 1.96 -12.67 -5.05
N ALA A 206 3.09 -12.39 -5.69
CA ALA A 206 4.29 -11.84 -5.05
C ALA A 206 4.80 -10.55 -5.72
N LYS A 207 4.25 -10.20 -6.88
CA LYS A 207 4.63 -9.02 -7.67
C LYS A 207 3.52 -7.97 -7.75
N ASP A 208 3.91 -6.72 -7.96
CA ASP A 208 3.00 -5.57 -8.10
C ASP A 208 1.96 -5.80 -9.22
N TRP A 209 2.40 -6.24 -10.40
CA TRP A 209 1.50 -6.49 -11.54
C TRP A 209 0.52 -7.64 -11.27
N GLN A 210 0.94 -8.70 -10.57
CA GLN A 210 0.07 -9.81 -10.18
C GLN A 210 -0.99 -9.34 -9.19
N ALA A 211 -0.59 -8.52 -8.21
CA ALA A 211 -1.50 -7.97 -7.23
C ALA A 211 -2.50 -7.00 -7.87
N LEU A 212 -2.04 -6.11 -8.76
CA LEU A 212 -2.91 -5.21 -9.51
C LEU A 212 -3.88 -5.99 -10.41
N ASP A 213 -3.41 -7.04 -11.09
CA ASP A 213 -4.28 -7.88 -11.91
C ASP A 213 -5.28 -8.69 -11.07
N ALA A 214 -4.99 -8.97 -9.80
CA ALA A 214 -5.94 -9.62 -8.89
C ALA A 214 -7.08 -8.70 -8.40
N LEU A 215 -6.99 -7.38 -8.60
CA LEU A 215 -7.98 -6.40 -8.13
C LEU A 215 -8.93 -5.96 -9.24
N GLU A 216 -10.22 -5.83 -8.95
CA GLU A 216 -11.23 -5.27 -9.86
C GLU A 216 -11.30 -3.75 -9.77
N SER A 217 -11.27 -3.21 -8.54
CA SER A 217 -11.47 -1.79 -8.30
C SER A 217 -10.96 -1.35 -6.93
N ILE A 218 -10.76 -0.05 -6.77
CA ILE A 218 -10.52 0.60 -5.48
C ILE A 218 -11.68 1.53 -5.14
N ALA A 219 -12.07 1.54 -3.87
CA ALA A 219 -13.09 2.38 -3.29
C ALA A 219 -12.47 3.32 -2.26
N LEU A 220 -12.67 4.63 -2.41
CA LEU A 220 -12.25 5.65 -1.46
C LEU A 220 -13.47 6.42 -0.91
N PRO A 221 -13.79 6.26 0.39
CA PRO A 221 -14.86 7.00 1.03
C PRO A 221 -14.53 8.48 1.26
N TRP A 222 -15.56 9.32 1.11
CA TRP A 222 -15.50 10.75 1.37
C TRP A 222 -16.87 11.29 1.80
N ALA A 223 -16.93 12.46 2.41
CA ALA A 223 -18.19 13.14 2.75
C ALA A 223 -18.07 14.66 2.55
N PRO A 224 -19.14 15.35 2.12
CA PRO A 224 -19.21 16.81 2.24
C PRO A 224 -19.05 17.24 3.70
N TRP A 225 -18.39 18.37 3.94
CA TRP A 225 -18.10 18.83 5.30
C TRP A 225 -18.28 20.33 5.46
N ASP A 226 -19.20 20.69 6.35
CA ASP A 226 -19.54 22.07 6.72
C ASP A 226 -18.84 22.56 8.00
N GLY A 227 -17.98 21.72 8.59
CA GLY A 227 -17.30 22.02 9.85
C GLY A 227 -18.13 21.77 11.11
N VAL A 228 -19.42 21.40 10.99
CA VAL A 228 -20.32 21.22 12.15
C VAL A 228 -20.17 19.81 12.74
N LEU A 229 -20.19 18.78 11.88
CA LEU A 229 -20.07 17.40 12.32
C LEU A 229 -18.59 17.03 12.53
N ALA A 230 -18.28 16.46 13.69
CA ALA A 230 -16.96 15.91 13.95
C ALA A 230 -16.65 14.78 12.94
N PRO A 231 -15.40 14.68 12.43
CA PRO A 231 -15.03 13.64 11.46
C PRO A 231 -15.37 12.20 11.91
N ALA A 232 -15.22 11.90 13.21
CA ALA A 232 -15.56 10.59 13.78
C ALA A 232 -17.06 10.24 13.71
N SER A 233 -17.94 11.24 13.61
CA SER A 233 -19.38 11.01 13.40
C SER A 233 -19.68 10.67 11.95
N LEU A 234 -19.01 11.35 11.01
CA LEU A 234 -19.13 11.07 9.57
C LEU A 234 -18.54 9.71 9.21
N ASP A 235 -17.45 9.31 9.86
CA ASP A 235 -16.82 8.00 9.68
C ASP A 235 -17.79 6.82 9.86
N ARG A 236 -18.72 6.93 10.83
CA ARG A 236 -19.75 5.91 11.09
C ARG A 236 -20.86 5.86 10.03
N ALA A 237 -20.94 6.86 9.16
CA ALA A 237 -21.91 6.97 8.08
C ALA A 237 -21.27 6.81 6.70
N LEU A 238 -20.04 6.32 6.63
CA LEU A 238 -19.39 6.01 5.37
C LEU A 238 -19.93 4.69 4.79
N PRO A 239 -20.17 4.64 3.48
CA PRO A 239 -20.48 3.38 2.81
C PRO A 239 -19.23 2.48 2.79
N THR A 240 -19.46 1.17 2.79
CA THR A 240 -18.45 0.18 2.40
C THR A 240 -18.79 -0.36 1.02
N VAL A 241 -17.88 -1.12 0.40
CA VAL A 241 -18.14 -1.73 -0.91
C VAL A 241 -19.36 -2.67 -0.86
N GLU A 242 -19.51 -3.40 0.24
CA GLU A 242 -20.54 -4.41 0.42
C GLU A 242 -21.86 -3.89 0.99
N SER A 243 -21.88 -2.70 1.61
CA SER A 243 -23.04 -2.21 2.34
C SER A 243 -23.26 -0.71 2.21
N ALA A 244 -24.54 -0.34 2.13
CA ALA A 244 -24.98 1.03 2.29
C ALA A 244 -24.63 1.56 3.70
N PRO A 245 -24.49 2.88 3.88
CA PRO A 245 -24.13 3.44 5.17
C PRO A 245 -25.23 3.15 6.21
N ALA A 246 -24.82 2.76 7.42
CA ALA A 246 -25.74 2.43 8.52
C ALA A 246 -26.55 3.65 9.00
N ILE A 247 -26.03 4.85 8.78
CA ILE A 247 -26.64 6.12 9.17
C ILE A 247 -26.69 7.02 7.93
N SER A 248 -27.86 7.57 7.62
CA SER A 248 -28.03 8.54 6.53
C SER A 248 -28.06 9.96 7.07
N PHE A 249 -27.13 10.79 6.59
CA PHE A 249 -27.12 12.25 6.84
C PHE A 249 -27.70 13.04 5.66
N GLY A 250 -28.52 12.41 4.82
CA GLY A 250 -29.09 13.04 3.64
C GLY A 250 -28.01 13.54 2.67
N PRO A 251 -28.05 14.80 2.20
CA PRO A 251 -27.06 15.35 1.27
C PRO A 251 -25.62 15.35 1.80
N MET A 252 -25.45 15.39 3.13
CA MET A 252 -24.17 15.35 3.85
C MET A 252 -23.72 13.91 4.15
N GLY A 253 -24.45 12.91 3.65
CA GLY A 253 -24.10 11.50 3.81
C GLY A 253 -22.76 11.16 3.15
N GLY A 254 -22.09 10.15 3.73
CA GLY A 254 -20.88 9.57 3.16
C GLY A 254 -21.13 9.01 1.77
N ARG A 255 -20.13 9.16 0.90
CA ARG A 255 -20.10 8.68 -0.48
C ARG A 255 -18.79 7.90 -0.68
N SER A 256 -18.72 7.16 -1.77
CA SER A 256 -17.49 6.47 -2.18
C SER A 256 -17.22 6.72 -3.65
N LEU A 257 -15.97 7.06 -3.97
CA LEU A 257 -15.44 6.95 -5.33
C LEU A 257 -15.05 5.51 -5.55
N ARG A 258 -15.50 4.89 -6.64
CA ARG A 258 -15.08 3.54 -7.03
C ARG A 258 -14.43 3.64 -8.40
N ALA A 259 -13.13 3.34 -8.46
CA ALA A 259 -12.34 3.35 -9.67
C ALA A 259 -11.98 1.91 -10.06
N PRO A 260 -12.46 1.41 -11.20
CA PRO A 260 -12.01 0.12 -11.73
C PRO A 260 -10.56 0.23 -12.18
N PHE A 261 -9.80 -0.87 -12.03
CA PHE A 261 -8.45 -0.96 -12.58
C PHE A 261 -8.50 -1.22 -14.09
N ASP A 262 -7.70 -0.49 -14.85
CA ASP A 262 -7.47 -0.68 -16.27
C ASP A 262 -6.43 -1.79 -16.46
N HIS A 263 -6.91 -3.01 -16.58
CA HIS A 263 -6.07 -4.18 -16.77
C HIS A 263 -5.23 -4.11 -18.05
N ASP A 264 -5.76 -3.54 -19.13
CA ASP A 264 -5.02 -3.41 -20.38
C ASP A 264 -3.84 -2.45 -20.21
N ALA A 265 -4.03 -1.35 -19.45
CA ALA A 265 -2.94 -0.44 -19.09
C ALA A 265 -1.90 -1.09 -18.17
N ILE A 266 -2.34 -1.88 -17.19
CA ILE A 266 -1.44 -2.64 -16.29
C ILE A 266 -0.59 -3.62 -17.09
N HIS A 267 -1.21 -4.48 -17.92
CA HIS A 267 -0.51 -5.47 -18.73
C HIS A 267 0.45 -4.82 -19.73
N ARG A 268 0.06 -3.68 -20.32
CA ARG A 268 0.94 -2.93 -21.23
C ARG A 268 2.15 -2.32 -20.53
N TYR A 269 1.96 -1.76 -19.33
CA TYR A 269 3.06 -1.19 -18.55
C TYR A 269 4.03 -2.29 -18.11
N PHE A 270 3.54 -3.39 -17.56
CA PHE A 270 4.39 -4.49 -17.10
C PHE A 270 4.78 -5.50 -18.19
N ALA A 271 4.57 -5.21 -19.47
CA ALA A 271 4.78 -6.15 -20.57
C ALA A 271 6.22 -6.70 -20.59
N ASP A 272 7.23 -5.83 -20.44
CA ASP A 272 8.64 -6.24 -20.42
C ASP A 272 8.94 -7.17 -19.23
N PHE A 273 8.32 -6.92 -18.07
CA PHE A 273 8.46 -7.80 -16.91
C PHE A 273 7.85 -9.18 -17.19
N ILE A 274 6.63 -9.19 -17.75
CA ILE A 274 5.84 -10.40 -17.98
C ILE A 274 6.50 -11.28 -19.05
N GLU A 275 7.00 -10.67 -20.13
CA GLU A 275 7.55 -11.37 -21.29
C GLU A 275 9.03 -11.71 -21.14
N HIS A 276 9.82 -10.80 -20.55
CA HIS A 276 11.28 -10.86 -20.56
C HIS A 276 11.92 -10.84 -19.16
N GLY A 277 11.13 -10.68 -18.10
CA GLY A 277 11.58 -10.70 -16.71
C GLY A 277 12.00 -9.34 -16.16
N GLN A 278 12.44 -9.37 -14.89
CA GLN A 278 12.71 -8.17 -14.10
C GLN A 278 13.78 -7.25 -14.71
N ASP A 279 14.88 -7.81 -15.24
CA ASP A 279 15.98 -7.01 -15.78
C ASP A 279 15.53 -6.19 -17.00
N ALA A 280 14.70 -6.79 -17.88
CA ALA A 280 14.15 -6.11 -19.04
C ALA A 280 13.24 -4.94 -18.63
N TYR A 281 12.38 -5.15 -17.63
CA TYR A 281 11.54 -4.10 -17.06
C TYR A 281 12.39 -2.96 -16.47
N MET A 282 13.40 -3.28 -15.67
CA MET A 282 14.28 -2.28 -15.07
C MET A 282 14.98 -1.44 -16.14
N HIS A 283 15.42 -2.05 -17.24
CA HIS A 283 16.05 -1.32 -18.34
C HIS A 283 15.09 -0.43 -19.13
N SER A 284 13.83 -0.81 -19.30
CA SER A 284 12.87 -0.02 -20.08
C SER A 284 12.13 1.04 -19.27
N HIS A 285 11.95 0.82 -17.96
CA HIS A 285 11.15 1.69 -17.09
C HIS A 285 11.98 2.60 -16.19
N LEU A 286 13.27 2.30 -16.01
CA LEU A 286 14.17 3.12 -15.20
C LEU A 286 15.30 3.64 -16.09
N CYS A 287 15.61 4.93 -15.95
CA CYS A 287 16.81 5.49 -16.57
C CYS A 287 18.05 4.67 -16.16
N VAL A 288 19.02 4.51 -17.05
CA VAL A 288 20.22 3.66 -16.86
C VAL A 288 20.92 3.90 -15.50
N GLY A 289 20.92 5.15 -15.01
CA GLY A 289 21.50 5.49 -13.71
C GLY A 289 20.74 4.96 -12.48
N HIS A 290 19.44 4.67 -12.59
CA HIS A 290 18.61 4.09 -11.53
C HIS A 290 18.71 2.56 -11.49
N ALA A 291 18.88 1.89 -12.63
CA ALA A 291 19.19 0.46 -12.68
C ALA A 291 20.55 0.18 -11.99
N ASP A 292 21.57 0.98 -12.33
CA ASP A 292 22.90 0.90 -11.69
C ASP A 292 22.86 1.20 -10.18
N LEU A 293 21.92 2.05 -9.73
CA LEU A 293 21.74 2.37 -8.30
C LEU A 293 21.01 1.24 -7.57
N ALA A 294 20.01 0.62 -8.21
CA ALA A 294 19.29 -0.53 -7.67
C ALA A 294 20.23 -1.73 -7.49
N ASP A 295 21.10 -1.99 -8.47
CA ASP A 295 22.15 -3.01 -8.36
C ASP A 295 23.12 -2.71 -7.22
N LYS A 296 23.58 -1.45 -7.09
CA LYS A 296 24.45 -1.03 -5.98
C LYS A 296 23.78 -1.13 -4.61
N ILE A 297 22.48 -0.84 -4.51
CA ILE A 297 21.72 -0.97 -3.27
C ILE A 297 21.54 -2.45 -2.91
N ASN A 298 21.19 -3.30 -3.86
CA ASN A 298 21.10 -4.75 -3.65
C ASN A 298 22.46 -5.32 -3.22
N ASP A 299 23.55 -4.94 -3.88
CA ASP A 299 24.90 -5.33 -3.48
C ASP A 299 25.25 -4.84 -2.07
N SER A 300 24.87 -3.62 -1.71
CA SER A 300 25.13 -3.07 -0.37
C SER A 300 24.32 -3.77 0.72
N VAL A 301 23.04 -4.08 0.47
CA VAL A 301 22.17 -4.81 1.39
C VAL A 301 22.63 -6.25 1.55
N LEU A 302 23.03 -6.92 0.47
CA LEU A 302 23.64 -8.26 0.52
C LEU A 302 24.94 -8.24 1.30
N THR A 303 25.81 -7.25 1.07
CA THR A 303 27.08 -7.10 1.80
C THR A 303 26.86 -6.80 3.29
N MET A 304 25.82 -6.04 3.65
CA MET A 304 25.47 -5.79 5.05
C MET A 304 24.85 -7.02 5.71
N GLY A 305 24.01 -7.76 4.97
CA GLY A 305 23.48 -9.06 5.37
C GLY A 305 24.58 -10.07 5.65
N ASP A 306 25.56 -10.20 4.75
CA ASP A 306 26.71 -11.09 4.91
C ASP A 306 27.59 -10.72 6.10
N LYS A 307 27.77 -9.42 6.38
CA LYS A 307 28.51 -8.97 7.58
C LYS A 307 27.76 -9.28 8.88
N LEU A 308 26.43 -9.16 8.88
CA LEU A 308 25.58 -9.53 10.01
C LEU A 308 25.60 -11.05 10.24
N LEU A 309 25.45 -11.82 9.17
CA LEU A 309 25.53 -13.28 9.18
C LEU A 309 26.89 -13.76 9.67
N LYS A 310 27.97 -13.16 9.19
CA LYS A 310 29.34 -13.46 9.64
C LYS A 310 29.54 -13.13 11.12
N ARG A 311 28.99 -12.02 11.62
CA ARG A 311 29.07 -11.70 13.05
C ARG A 311 28.28 -12.71 13.91
N ILE A 312 27.08 -13.09 13.48
CA ILE A 312 26.26 -14.11 14.18
C ILE A 312 26.93 -15.49 14.12
N ALA A 313 27.62 -15.78 13.02
CA ALA A 313 28.45 -16.97 12.86
C ALA A 313 29.61 -16.99 13.86
N ASP A 314 30.36 -15.90 13.93
CA ASP A 314 31.51 -15.72 14.82
C ASP A 314 31.08 -15.77 16.31
N GLU A 315 29.84 -15.37 16.61
CA GLU A 315 29.22 -15.46 17.94
C GLU A 315 28.61 -16.85 18.25
N GLY A 316 28.77 -17.85 17.36
CA GLY A 316 28.30 -19.22 17.57
C GLY A 316 26.77 -19.38 17.61
N SER A 317 26.02 -18.35 17.19
CA SER A 317 24.56 -18.27 17.33
C SER A 317 23.80 -18.62 16.04
N MET A 318 24.47 -19.27 15.09
CA MET A 318 23.92 -19.63 13.78
C MET A 318 22.66 -20.49 13.86
N HIS A 319 22.64 -21.47 14.77
CA HIS A 319 21.49 -22.37 14.90
C HIS A 319 20.22 -21.61 15.31
N LEU A 320 20.38 -20.61 16.19
CA LEU A 320 19.30 -19.77 16.69
C LEU A 320 18.79 -18.84 15.57
N LEU A 321 19.70 -18.36 14.71
CA LEU A 321 19.32 -17.57 13.53
C LEU A 321 18.56 -18.42 12.50
N LEU A 322 19.06 -19.62 12.18
CA LEU A 322 18.39 -20.53 11.23
C LEU A 322 17.02 -20.99 11.76
N GLU A 323 16.91 -21.26 13.06
CA GLU A 323 15.64 -21.55 13.71
C GLU A 323 14.69 -20.34 13.62
N ARG A 324 15.16 -19.13 13.93
CA ARG A 324 14.36 -17.89 13.79
C ARG A 324 13.93 -17.63 12.36
N LEU A 325 14.82 -17.79 11.37
CA LEU A 325 14.48 -17.66 9.96
C LEU A 325 13.40 -18.68 9.55
N ARG A 326 13.45 -19.90 10.12
CA ARG A 326 12.50 -20.98 9.83
C ARG A 326 11.14 -20.67 10.43
N GLU A 327 11.14 -20.22 11.67
CA GLU A 327 9.94 -19.78 12.38
C GLU A 327 9.30 -18.53 11.77
N CYS A 328 10.07 -17.76 11.01
CA CYS A 328 9.65 -16.56 10.31
C CYS A 328 9.34 -16.78 8.82
N GLY A 329 9.34 -18.04 8.34
CA GLY A 329 8.97 -18.40 6.96
C GLY A 329 10.04 -18.12 5.90
N ARG A 330 11.25 -17.72 6.28
CA ARG A 330 12.39 -17.46 5.36
C ARG A 330 13.12 -18.75 4.96
N HIS A 331 12.37 -19.71 4.43
CA HIS A 331 12.92 -20.97 3.94
C HIS A 331 13.88 -20.77 2.76
N ASP A 332 13.65 -19.72 1.96
CA ASP A 332 14.51 -19.25 0.86
C ASP A 332 15.95 -18.98 1.31
N ILE A 333 16.11 -18.30 2.45
CA ILE A 333 17.43 -17.99 3.02
C ILE A 333 18.05 -19.25 3.62
N ILE A 334 17.28 -20.07 4.34
CA ILE A 334 17.80 -21.29 4.97
C ILE A 334 18.38 -22.26 3.95
N ALA A 335 17.74 -22.39 2.79
CA ALA A 335 18.22 -23.25 1.71
C ALA A 335 19.61 -22.86 1.20
N LYS A 336 20.04 -21.61 1.39
CA LYS A 336 21.39 -21.14 1.02
C LYS A 336 22.47 -21.51 2.04
N PHE A 337 22.09 -21.99 3.23
CA PHE A 337 22.99 -22.37 4.32
C PHE A 337 23.05 -23.88 4.58
N GLN A 338 22.41 -24.70 3.73
CA GLN A 338 22.41 -26.16 3.77
C GLN A 338 23.21 -26.74 2.62
#